data_AF-A0A7I8ERF9-F1
#
_entry.id   AF-A0A7I8ERF9-F1
#
_cell.length_a   1.000
_cell.length_b   1.000
_cell.length_c   1.000
_cell.angle_alpha   90.00
_cell.angle_beta   90.00
_cell.angle_gamma   90.00
#
_symmetry.space_group_name_H-M   'P 1'
#
loop_
_entity.id
_entity.type
_entity.pdbx_description
1 polymer ?
#
loop_
_entity_poly.entity_id
_entity_poly.type
_entity_poly.pdbx_seq_one_letter_code
_entity_poly.pdbx_strand_id
1 'polypeptide(L)'
;MRKVHGGGGRIMSPQPITENTLFYGDNLDILRQYVAESSIDLVYLDPPFNSNRNYNVLFKDERGKDSESQIIAFEDTWHWNHVAEQTYNDLITNAAPHISKMIEALVSD
;
A
#
# COMPACT_ATOMS: atom_id res chain seq x y z
N MET A 1 11.02 -20.19 -8.92
CA MET A 1 10.20 -19.04 -9.35
C MET A 1 8.85 -19.58 -9.81
N ARG A 2 7.82 -19.57 -8.96
CA ARG A 2 6.46 -19.99 -9.36
C ARG A 2 5.61 -18.75 -9.58
N LYS A 3 5.10 -18.61 -10.81
CA LYS A 3 4.07 -17.64 -11.17
C LYS A 3 2.72 -18.32 -10.96
N VAL A 4 1.97 -17.90 -9.95
CA VAL A 4 0.61 -18.40 -9.71
C VAL A 4 -0.33 -17.84 -10.79
N HIS A 5 -0.97 -18.72 -11.55
CA HIS A 5 -1.99 -18.39 -12.54
C HIS A 5 -3.34 -18.83 -11.98
N GLY A 6 -4.33 -17.93 -11.98
CA GLY A 6 -5.69 -18.22 -11.52
C GLY A 6 -6.45 -19.11 -12.50
N GLY A 7 -6.82 -20.31 -12.07
CA GLY A 7 -7.68 -21.24 -12.80
C GLY A 7 -8.82 -21.71 -11.90
N GLY A 8 -10.05 -21.67 -12.41
CA GLY A 8 -11.30 -21.87 -11.67
C GLY A 8 -11.40 -23.22 -10.95
N GLY A 9 -11.74 -23.15 -9.66
CA GLY A 9 -12.03 -24.29 -8.79
C GLY A 9 -12.35 -23.74 -7.39
N ARG A 10 -13.40 -24.29 -6.76
CA ARG A 10 -13.86 -24.13 -5.35
C ARG A 10 -12.97 -23.19 -4.50
N ILE A 11 -13.52 -22.09 -3.99
CA ILE A 11 -12.79 -21.12 -3.14
C ILE A 11 -12.17 -21.87 -1.97
N MET A 12 -10.88 -22.19 -2.10
CA MET A 12 -10.07 -22.80 -1.06
C MET A 12 -9.50 -21.64 -0.24
N SER A 13 -9.59 -21.76 1.08
CA SER A 13 -8.90 -20.84 1.99
C SER A 13 -7.42 -20.80 1.62
N PRO A 14 -6.77 -19.62 1.68
CA PRO A 14 -5.35 -19.51 1.43
C PRO A 14 -4.58 -20.47 2.36
N GLN A 15 -3.56 -21.14 1.83
CA GLN A 15 -2.72 -22.06 2.59
C GLN A 15 -1.53 -21.31 3.19
N PRO A 16 -0.96 -21.78 4.32
CA PRO A 16 0.23 -21.18 4.90
C PRO A 16 1.40 -21.16 3.91
N ILE A 17 2.11 -20.03 3.84
CA ILE A 17 3.31 -19.89 3.02
C ILE A 17 4.47 -20.55 3.77
N THR A 18 5.01 -21.64 3.23
CA THR A 18 6.06 -22.43 3.90
C THR A 18 7.48 -22.14 3.40
N GLU A 19 7.62 -21.30 2.37
CA GLU A 19 8.90 -20.95 1.75
C GLU A 19 8.94 -19.45 1.42
N ASN A 20 10.15 -18.92 1.24
CA ASN A 20 10.35 -17.52 0.85
C ASN A 20 9.62 -17.20 -0.46
N THR A 21 8.61 -16.33 -0.36
CA THR A 21 7.70 -16.03 -1.47
C THR A 21 7.65 -14.52 -1.70
N LEU A 22 7.80 -14.11 -2.96
CA LEU A 22 7.64 -12.74 -3.41
C LEU A 22 6.31 -12.61 -4.16
N PHE A 23 5.43 -11.74 -3.68
CA PHE A 23 4.21 -11.37 -4.36
C PHE A 23 4.40 -10.02 -5.08
N TYR A 24 3.75 -9.86 -6.23
CA TYR A 24 3.77 -8.62 -7.01
C TYR A 24 2.33 -8.17 -7.30
N GLY A 25 1.97 -6.97 -6.87
CA GLY A 25 0.62 -6.42 -7.01
C GLY A 25 0.22 -5.55 -5.84
N ASP A 26 -1.07 -5.21 -5.79
CA ASP A 26 -1.68 -4.51 -4.66
C ASP A 26 -1.65 -5.36 -3.39
N ASN A 27 -1.27 -4.76 -2.26
CA ASN A 27 -1.04 -5.50 -1.03
C ASN A 27 -2.33 -6.03 -0.39
N LEU A 28 -3.45 -5.31 -0.47
CA LEU A 28 -4.70 -5.74 0.14
C LEU A 28 -5.28 -6.93 -0.62
N ASP A 29 -5.24 -6.89 -1.94
CA ASP A 29 -5.66 -8.01 -2.77
C ASP A 29 -4.80 -9.25 -2.51
N ILE A 30 -3.48 -9.07 -2.42
CA ILE A 30 -2.54 -10.17 -2.14
C ILE A 30 -2.82 -10.79 -0.77
N LEU A 31 -2.92 -9.96 0.28
CA LEU A 31 -3.14 -10.41 1.65
C LEU A 31 -4.47 -11.17 1.77
N ARG A 32 -5.55 -10.67 1.14
CA ARG A 32 -6.88 -11.30 1.18
C ARG A 32 -6.95 -12.62 0.44
N GLN A 33 -6.25 -12.75 -0.69
CA GLN A 33 -6.39 -13.91 -1.59
C GLN A 33 -5.37 -15.02 -1.30
N TYR A 34 -4.17 -14.69 -0.81
CA TYR A 34 -3.05 -15.64 -0.77
C TYR A 34 -2.47 -15.88 0.62
N VAL A 35 -2.76 -15.03 1.62
CA VAL A 35 -2.19 -15.19 2.96
C VAL A 35 -3.24 -15.77 3.91
N ALA A 36 -2.88 -16.84 4.60
CA ALA A 36 -3.78 -17.51 5.52
C ALA A 36 -4.03 -16.65 6.77
N GLU A 37 -5.24 -16.73 7.33
CA GLU A 37 -5.56 -16.06 8.59
C GLU A 37 -4.65 -16.57 9.73
N SER A 38 -4.30 -15.67 10.67
CA SER A 38 -3.49 -15.99 11.85
C SER A 38 -2.17 -16.72 11.56
N SER A 39 -1.57 -16.48 10.38
CA SER A 39 -0.33 -17.15 9.94
C SER A 39 0.92 -16.25 9.99
N ILE A 40 0.78 -15.03 10.47
CA ILE A 40 1.85 -14.00 10.45
C ILE A 40 2.33 -13.73 11.88
N ASP A 41 3.60 -14.00 12.14
CA ASP A 41 4.24 -13.72 13.44
C ASP A 41 4.85 -12.30 13.51
N LEU A 42 5.36 -11.78 12.38
CA LEU A 42 6.04 -10.49 12.30
C LEU A 42 5.72 -9.79 10.99
N VAL A 43 5.44 -8.49 11.07
CA VAL A 43 5.26 -7.61 9.92
C VAL A 43 6.31 -6.51 9.96
N TYR A 44 7.04 -6.33 8.86
CA TYR A 44 7.84 -5.13 8.60
C TYR A 44 7.11 -4.29 7.55
N LEU A 45 6.76 -3.05 7.90
CA LEU A 45 6.08 -2.11 7.01
C LEU A 45 6.88 -0.81 6.93
N ASP A 46 7.11 -0.34 5.71
CA ASP A 46 7.71 0.96 5.40
C ASP A 46 6.80 1.71 4.40
N PRO A 47 5.59 2.15 4.84
CA PRO A 47 4.66 2.82 3.94
C PRO A 47 5.21 4.17 3.49
N PRO A 48 4.93 4.61 2.24
CA PRO A 48 5.44 5.89 1.77
C PRO A 48 4.94 7.05 2.63
N PHE A 49 5.84 7.99 2.95
CA PHE A 49 5.55 9.13 3.81
C PHE A 49 4.48 10.05 3.20
N ASN A 50 3.29 10.12 3.81
CA ASN A 50 2.31 11.19 3.57
C ASN A 50 2.77 12.47 4.29
N SER A 51 3.82 13.08 3.78
CA SER A 51 4.48 14.23 4.42
C SER A 51 3.99 15.58 3.88
N ASN A 52 3.12 15.57 2.86
CA ASN A 52 2.58 16.76 2.19
C ASN A 52 3.69 17.77 1.81
N ARG A 53 4.89 17.25 1.53
CA ARG A 53 6.12 18.04 1.29
C ARG A 53 6.63 17.76 -0.12
N ASN A 54 6.57 18.79 -0.96
CA ASN A 54 7.27 18.81 -2.25
C ASN A 54 8.77 18.91 -1.98
N TYR A 55 9.53 17.86 -2.30
CA TYR A 55 10.98 17.92 -2.27
C TYR A 55 11.48 18.49 -3.60
N ASN A 56 11.85 19.77 -3.61
CA ASN A 56 12.53 20.38 -4.75
C ASN A 56 14.00 19.96 -4.74
N VAL A 57 14.43 19.13 -5.69
CA VAL A 57 15.86 18.87 -5.89
C VAL A 57 16.43 20.03 -6.68
N LEU A 58 17.20 20.88 -5.99
CA LEU A 58 17.98 21.92 -6.65
C LEU A 58 19.26 21.28 -7.21
N PHE A 59 19.28 20.96 -8.50
CA PHE A 59 20.52 20.66 -9.19
C PHE A 59 21.36 21.94 -9.27
N LYS A 60 22.45 22.01 -8.51
CA LYS A 60 23.50 23.03 -8.71
C LYS A 60 24.43 22.53 -9.82
N ASP A 61 24.44 23.22 -10.96
CA ASP A 61 25.52 23.06 -11.94
C ASP A 61 26.85 23.50 -11.29
N GLU A 62 27.94 22.78 -11.54
CA GLU A 62 29.28 23.00 -10.97
C GLU A 62 29.89 24.37 -11.33
N ARG A 63 29.18 25.18 -12.12
CA ARG A 63 29.59 26.51 -12.58
C ARG A 63 28.91 27.68 -11.88
N GLY A 64 28.09 27.43 -10.84
CA GLY A 64 27.55 28.47 -9.97
C GLY A 64 26.60 29.46 -10.67
N LYS A 65 25.99 29.06 -11.79
CA LYS A 65 24.96 29.84 -12.48
C LYS A 65 23.60 29.26 -12.10
N ASP A 66 22.70 30.11 -11.60
CA ASP A 66 21.36 29.72 -11.18
C ASP A 66 20.64 28.99 -12.32
N SER A 67 20.36 27.69 -12.12
CA SER A 67 19.61 26.89 -13.07
C SER A 67 18.12 27.11 -12.80
N GLU A 68 17.41 27.75 -13.74
CA GLU A 68 15.96 28.01 -13.68
C GLU A 68 15.08 26.75 -13.77
N SER A 69 15.66 25.55 -13.74
CA SER A 69 14.95 24.28 -13.80
C SER A 69 14.78 23.67 -12.41
N GLN A 70 13.75 24.13 -11.68
CA GLN A 70 13.22 23.35 -10.56
C GLN A 70 12.50 22.13 -11.13
N ILE A 71 13.17 20.98 -11.12
CA ILE A 71 12.54 19.70 -11.46
C ILE A 71 11.86 19.19 -10.18
N ILE A 72 10.54 19.02 -10.21
CA ILE A 72 9.77 18.42 -9.13
C ILE A 72 10.31 16.99 -8.95
N ALA A 73 10.95 16.70 -7.81
CA ALA A 73 11.65 15.43 -7.65
C ALA A 73 10.75 14.31 -7.14
N PHE A 74 9.74 14.63 -6.32
CA PHE A 74 8.75 13.68 -5.83
C PHE A 74 7.44 14.43 -5.53
N GLU A 75 6.41 14.19 -6.33
CA GLU A 75 5.04 14.59 -6.00
C GLU A 75 4.46 13.59 -5.00
N ASP A 76 3.71 14.10 -4.02
CA ASP A 76 2.96 13.24 -3.12
C ASP A 76 1.98 12.41 -3.94
N THR A 77 2.16 11.09 -3.95
CA THR A 77 1.33 10.18 -4.75
C THR A 77 0.00 9.87 -4.07
N TRP A 78 -0.18 10.26 -2.80
CA TRP A 78 -1.36 9.93 -2.03
C TRP A 78 -2.53 10.88 -2.31
N HIS A 79 -3.54 10.36 -2.99
CA HIS A 79 -4.78 11.07 -3.24
C HIS A 79 -5.96 10.21 -2.80
N TRP A 80 -6.93 10.82 -2.12
CA TRP A 80 -8.22 10.17 -1.86
C TRP A 80 -8.95 10.00 -3.19
N ASN A 81 -8.84 8.80 -3.75
CA ASN A 81 -9.49 8.44 -5.01
C ASN A 81 -10.67 7.49 -4.74
N HIS A 82 -11.39 7.15 -5.79
CA HIS A 82 -12.54 6.24 -5.69
C HIS A 82 -12.18 4.87 -5.09
N VAL A 83 -10.98 4.35 -5.35
CA VAL A 83 -10.52 3.07 -4.79
C VAL A 83 -10.28 3.19 -3.28
N ALA A 84 -9.71 4.31 -2.83
CA ALA A 84 -9.51 4.61 -1.42
C ALA A 84 -10.86 4.72 -0.70
N GLU A 85 -11.83 5.43 -1.30
CA GLU A 85 -13.19 5.57 -0.75
C GLU A 85 -13.91 4.22 -0.64
N GLN A 86 -13.84 3.38 -1.68
CA GLN A 86 -14.41 2.04 -1.65
C GLN A 86 -13.76 1.16 -0.58
N THR A 87 -12.44 1.21 -0.46
CA THR A 87 -11.69 0.44 0.54
C THR A 87 -12.04 0.88 1.95
N TYR A 88 -12.16 2.19 2.18
CA TYR A 88 -12.60 2.75 3.45
C TYR A 88 -14.01 2.25 3.81
N ASN A 89 -14.97 2.37 2.89
CA ASN A 89 -16.35 1.94 3.10
C ASN A 89 -16.46 0.43 3.40
N ASP A 90 -15.67 -0.39 2.71
CA ASP A 90 -15.57 -1.83 2.97
C ASP A 90 -15.04 -2.12 4.39
N LEU A 91 -13.99 -1.41 4.80
CA LEU A 91 -13.39 -1.61 6.13
C LEU A 91 -14.32 -1.19 7.27
N ILE A 92 -15.02 -0.06 7.16
CA ILE A 92 -15.94 0.38 8.22
C ILE A 92 -17.18 -0.51 8.31
N THR A 93 -17.59 -1.14 7.20
CA THR A 93 -18.82 -1.94 7.13
C THR A 93 -18.58 -3.41 7.46
N ASN A 94 -17.50 -4.00 6.94
CA ASN A 94 -17.31 -5.45 6.89
C ASN A 94 -16.15 -5.96 7.76
N ALA A 95 -15.24 -5.09 8.24
CA ALA A 95 -14.13 -5.53 9.07
C ALA A 95 -14.57 -5.89 10.51
N ALA A 96 -13.65 -6.49 11.26
CA ALA A 96 -13.89 -6.74 12.69
C ALA A 96 -14.15 -5.40 13.41
N PRO A 97 -15.07 -5.34 14.40
CA PRO A 97 -15.51 -4.07 14.99
C PRO A 97 -14.39 -3.18 15.53
N HIS A 98 -13.31 -3.78 16.05
CA HIS A 98 -12.16 -3.04 16.56
C HIS A 98 -11.32 -2.39 15.44
N ILE A 99 -11.27 -3.02 14.26
CA ILE A 99 -10.61 -2.47 13.08
C ILE A 99 -11.44 -1.34 12.49
N SER A 100 -12.75 -1.54 12.29
CA SER A 100 -13.64 -0.51 11.77
C SER A 100 -13.58 0.77 12.62
N LYS A 101 -13.65 0.63 13.95
CA LYS A 101 -13.52 1.75 14.89
C LYS A 101 -12.16 2.46 14.80
N MET A 102 -11.07 1.70 14.62
CA MET A 102 -9.74 2.28 14.45
C MET A 102 -9.65 3.08 13.13
N ILE A 103 -10.18 2.54 12.03
CA ILE A 103 -10.17 3.20 10.72
C ILE A 103 -11.02 4.48 10.74
N GLU A 104 -12.22 4.45 11.32
CA GLU A 104 -13.06 5.63 11.49
C GLU A 104 -12.32 6.75 12.26
N ALA A 105 -11.62 6.40 13.34
CA ALA A 105 -10.87 7.36 14.15
C ALA A 105 -9.70 8.01 13.39
N LEU A 106 -9.11 7.34 12.41
CA LEU A 106 -8.02 7.88 11.59
C LEU A 106 -8.49 8.89 10.52
N VAL A 107 -9.79 8.89 10.19
CA VAL A 107 -10.37 9.73 9.13
C VAL A 107 -11.25 10.86 9.69
N SER A 108 -11.60 10.81 10.98
CA SER A 108 -12.56 11.74 11.60
C SER A 108 -11.96 13.06 12.13
N ASP A 109 -10.78 13.48 11.65
CA ASP A 109 -10.16 14.78 12.00
C ASP A 109 -10.52 15.90 11.00
#